data_AF-A8XAC2-F1
#
_entry.id   AF-A8XAC2-F1
#
_cell.length_a   1.000
_cell.length_b   1.000
_cell.length_c   1.000
_cell.angle_alpha   90.00
_cell.angle_beta   90.00
_cell.angle_gamma   90.00
#
_symmetry.space_group_name_H-M   'P 1'
#
loop_
_entity.id
_entity.type
_entity.pdbx_description
1 polymer ?
#
loop_
_entity_poly.entity_id
_entity_poly.type
_entity_poly.pdbx_seq_one_letter_code
_entity_poly.pdbx_strand_id
1 'polypeptide(L)'
;MPSKRLVLGVRRTYALDRLIDADCPICAFEENLTEKVLEKHIAPLGMYSYHLNKLAQKFDKIRRKDLINTQRKLAKSRECNAYIENQKMILEQKTQEEVNELFTAAMGSTCAPKKTSMKPDYSKYRIVKRSKSSTSSTPTSSSSSSSSSPTSQ
;
A
#
# COMPACT_ATOMS: atom_id res chain seq x y z
N MET A 1 -44.19 -6.63 -10.19
CA MET A 1 -44.08 -6.15 -8.80
C MET A 1 -45.21 -6.71 -7.93
N PRO A 2 -45.04 -7.92 -7.37
CA PRO A 2 -46.04 -8.56 -6.50
C PRO A 2 -46.41 -7.71 -5.28
N SER A 3 -45.49 -6.91 -4.75
CA SER A 3 -45.72 -5.97 -3.63
C SER A 3 -46.81 -4.92 -3.92
N LYS A 4 -46.90 -4.42 -5.16
CA LYS A 4 -47.97 -3.47 -5.57
C LYS A 4 -49.36 -4.11 -5.53
N ARG A 5 -49.46 -5.43 -5.79
CA ARG A 5 -50.73 -6.16 -5.77
C ARG A 5 -51.22 -6.40 -4.34
N LEU A 6 -50.30 -6.53 -3.38
CA LEU A 6 -50.63 -6.64 -1.95
C LEU A 6 -51.27 -5.35 -1.42
N VAL A 7 -50.73 -4.18 -1.84
CA VAL A 7 -51.29 -2.86 -1.49
C VAL A 7 -52.69 -2.66 -2.10
N LEU A 8 -52.88 -3.02 -3.37
CA LEU A 8 -54.17 -2.93 -4.06
C LEU A 8 -55.19 -4.00 -3.60
N GLY A 9 -54.77 -4.97 -2.80
CA GLY A 9 -55.62 -6.04 -2.28
C GLY A 9 -56.08 -7.07 -3.31
N VAL A 10 -55.52 -7.06 -4.52
CA VAL A 10 -55.93 -7.95 -5.62
C VAL A 10 -55.10 -9.23 -5.61
N ARG A 11 -55.78 -10.39 -5.55
CA ARG A 11 -55.15 -11.74 -5.58
C ARG A 11 -53.99 -11.88 -4.57
N ARG A 12 -54.26 -11.54 -3.30
CA ARG A 12 -53.25 -11.53 -2.22
C ARG A 12 -52.55 -12.87 -2.04
N THR A 13 -53.27 -13.99 -2.04
CA THR A 13 -52.70 -15.35 -1.96
C THR A 13 -51.64 -15.58 -3.05
N TYR A 14 -52.03 -15.41 -4.31
CA TYR A 14 -51.14 -15.55 -5.45
C TYR A 14 -49.93 -14.59 -5.39
N ALA A 15 -50.12 -13.36 -4.91
CA ALA A 15 -49.03 -12.41 -4.75
C ALA A 15 -48.05 -12.84 -3.64
N LEU A 16 -48.56 -13.42 -2.54
CA LEU A 16 -47.74 -13.97 -1.45
C LEU A 16 -46.99 -15.23 -1.90
N ASP A 17 -47.62 -16.14 -2.62
CA ASP A 17 -46.97 -17.33 -3.17
C ASP A 17 -45.84 -16.95 -4.14
N ARG A 18 -46.10 -16.01 -5.06
CA ARG A 18 -45.06 -15.46 -5.95
C ARG A 18 -43.90 -14.84 -5.18
N LEU A 19 -44.15 -14.22 -4.03
CA LEU A 19 -43.12 -13.61 -3.18
C LEU A 19 -42.29 -14.68 -2.44
N ILE A 20 -42.95 -15.77 -2.02
CA ILE A 20 -42.32 -16.94 -1.41
C ILE A 20 -41.42 -17.65 -2.43
N ASP A 21 -41.84 -17.74 -3.70
CA ASP A 21 -41.08 -18.43 -4.75
C ASP A 21 -40.00 -17.54 -5.40
N ALA A 22 -40.07 -16.22 -5.23
CA ALA A 22 -39.12 -15.30 -5.86
C ALA A 22 -37.68 -15.52 -5.37
N ASP A 23 -36.76 -15.92 -6.24
CA ASP A 23 -35.34 -16.02 -5.90
C ASP A 23 -34.67 -14.65 -6.09
N CYS A 24 -34.59 -13.87 -5.01
CA CYS A 24 -34.05 -12.51 -5.02
C CYS A 24 -33.14 -12.29 -3.80
N PRO A 25 -32.11 -11.44 -3.92
CA PRO A 25 -31.29 -11.04 -2.78
C PRO A 25 -32.11 -10.20 -1.78
N ILE A 26 -31.66 -10.16 -0.52
CA ILE A 26 -32.39 -9.44 0.55
C ILE A 26 -32.59 -7.95 0.22
N CYS A 27 -31.59 -7.32 -0.42
CA CYS A 27 -31.63 -5.91 -0.81
C CYS A 27 -32.85 -5.56 -1.66
N ALA A 28 -33.25 -6.45 -2.58
CA ALA A 28 -34.44 -6.21 -3.41
C ALA A 28 -35.72 -6.14 -2.58
N PHE A 29 -35.81 -6.91 -1.49
CA PHE A 29 -36.97 -6.86 -0.59
C PHE A 29 -36.96 -5.61 0.30
N GLU A 30 -35.76 -5.20 0.75
CA GLU A 30 -35.54 -3.99 1.56
C GLU A 30 -35.83 -2.71 0.78
N GLU A 31 -35.33 -2.58 -0.44
CA GLU A 31 -35.59 -1.46 -1.35
C GLU A 31 -37.09 -1.27 -1.62
N ASN A 32 -37.82 -2.39 -1.74
CA ASN A 32 -39.26 -2.39 -1.96
C ASN A 32 -40.08 -2.31 -0.65
N LEU A 33 -39.42 -2.16 0.50
CA LEU A 33 -40.03 -2.11 1.84
C LEU A 33 -41.02 -3.27 2.07
N THR A 34 -40.67 -4.46 1.59
CA THR A 34 -41.60 -5.58 1.47
C THR A 34 -42.13 -6.05 2.82
N GLU A 35 -41.27 -6.13 3.85
CA GLU A 35 -41.67 -6.46 5.22
C GLU A 35 -42.68 -5.44 5.78
N LYS A 36 -42.46 -4.14 5.57
CA LYS A 36 -43.39 -3.08 6.00
C LYS A 36 -44.73 -3.16 5.27
N VAL A 37 -44.72 -3.48 3.97
CA VAL A 37 -45.94 -3.66 3.17
C VAL A 37 -46.75 -4.85 3.69
N LEU A 38 -46.09 -5.96 4.03
CA LEU A 38 -46.73 -7.14 4.61
C LEU A 38 -47.32 -6.84 5.99
N GLU A 39 -46.57 -6.16 6.85
CA GLU A 39 -47.00 -5.77 8.19
C GLU A 39 -48.22 -4.83 8.14
N LYS A 40 -48.23 -3.85 7.23
CA LYS A 40 -49.33 -2.88 7.14
C LYS A 40 -50.59 -3.42 6.47
N HIS A 41 -50.44 -4.21 5.41
CA HIS A 41 -51.57 -4.55 4.52
C HIS A 41 -52.02 -6.01 4.62
N ILE A 42 -51.21 -6.90 5.20
CA ILE A 42 -51.48 -8.34 5.25
C ILE A 42 -51.60 -8.86 6.68
N ALA A 43 -50.72 -8.44 7.60
CA ALA A 43 -50.76 -8.88 9.00
C ALA A 43 -52.09 -8.59 9.72
N PRO A 44 -52.75 -7.43 9.55
CA PRO A 44 -54.01 -7.14 10.23
C PRO A 44 -55.18 -8.03 9.80
N LEU A 45 -55.06 -8.70 8.64
CA LEU A 45 -56.12 -9.57 8.13
C LEU A 45 -56.16 -10.94 8.84
N GLY A 46 -55.10 -11.35 9.55
CA GLY A 46 -55.02 -12.62 10.29
C GLY A 46 -54.98 -13.90 9.44
N MET A 47 -55.67 -13.92 8.29
CA MET A 47 -55.86 -15.09 7.42
C MET A 47 -54.58 -15.56 6.69
N TYR A 48 -53.51 -14.77 6.70
CA TYR A 48 -52.28 -15.03 5.94
C TYR A 48 -51.09 -15.39 6.83
N SER A 49 -51.31 -15.74 8.09
CA SER A 49 -50.27 -16.06 9.08
C SER A 49 -49.27 -17.11 8.58
N TYR A 50 -49.73 -18.16 7.91
CA TYR A 50 -48.87 -19.18 7.30
C TYR A 50 -47.89 -18.59 6.28
N HIS A 51 -48.38 -17.74 5.37
CA HIS A 51 -47.55 -17.13 4.33
C HIS A 51 -46.56 -16.14 4.94
N LEU A 52 -47.00 -15.36 5.94
CA LEU A 52 -46.15 -14.42 6.66
C LEU A 52 -45.02 -15.14 7.41
N ASN A 53 -45.30 -16.26 8.09
CA ASN A 53 -44.27 -17.04 8.77
C ASN A 53 -43.26 -17.62 7.76
N LYS A 54 -43.73 -18.16 6.63
CA LYS A 54 -42.84 -18.69 5.58
C LYS A 54 -41.96 -17.60 4.97
N LEU A 55 -42.50 -16.40 4.76
CA LEU A 55 -41.75 -15.24 4.28
C LEU A 55 -40.73 -14.76 5.32
N ALA A 56 -41.08 -14.69 6.60
CA ALA A 56 -40.16 -14.34 7.68
C ALA A 56 -38.98 -15.31 7.76
N GLN A 57 -39.26 -16.62 7.76
CA GLN A 57 -38.21 -17.65 7.72
C GLN A 57 -37.31 -17.53 6.49
N LYS A 58 -37.88 -17.19 5.33
CA LYS A 58 -37.12 -16.96 4.11
C LYS A 58 -36.20 -15.75 4.24
N PHE A 59 -36.69 -14.61 4.73
CA PHE A 59 -35.86 -13.42 4.93
C PHE A 59 -34.72 -13.68 5.90
N ASP A 60 -34.99 -14.36 7.02
CA ASP A 60 -33.93 -14.75 7.97
C ASP A 60 -32.90 -15.70 7.35
N LYS A 61 -33.35 -16.64 6.53
CA LYS A 61 -32.45 -17.56 5.83
C LYS A 61 -31.55 -16.83 4.84
N ILE A 62 -32.09 -15.86 4.09
CA ILE A 62 -31.32 -15.04 3.14
C ILE A 62 -30.31 -14.18 3.91
N ARG A 63 -30.75 -13.43 4.94
CA ARG A 63 -29.87 -12.61 5.79
C ARG A 63 -28.72 -13.43 6.39
N ARG A 64 -29.01 -14.62 6.93
CA ARG A 64 -27.99 -15.51 7.49
C ARG A 64 -26.99 -15.98 6.43
N LYS A 65 -27.48 -16.36 5.24
CA LYS A 65 -26.62 -16.79 4.13
C LYS A 65 -25.71 -15.66 3.66
N ASP A 66 -26.26 -14.45 3.55
CA ASP A 66 -25.50 -13.26 3.13
C ASP A 66 -24.43 -12.90 4.16
N LEU A 67 -24.76 -12.92 5.46
CA LEU A 67 -23.79 -12.68 6.54
C LEU A 67 -22.64 -13.70 6.54
N ILE A 68 -22.93 -15.00 6.35
CA ILE A 68 -21.90 -16.03 6.28
C ILE A 68 -21.01 -15.82 5.05
N ASN A 69 -21.60 -15.42 3.91
CA ASN A 69 -20.86 -15.17 2.69
C ASN A 69 -19.93 -13.95 2.83
N THR A 70 -20.42 -12.85 3.40
CA THR A 70 -19.59 -11.67 3.66
C THR A 70 -18.47 -11.97 4.65
N GLN A 71 -18.76 -12.69 5.73
CA GLN A 71 -17.74 -13.12 6.69
C GLN A 71 -16.67 -14.01 6.05
N ARG A 72 -17.08 -14.98 5.21
CA ARG A 72 -16.14 -15.85 4.48
C ARG A 72 -15.27 -15.06 3.50
N LYS A 73 -15.85 -14.10 2.78
CA LYS A 73 -15.10 -13.21 1.87
C LYS A 73 -14.09 -12.37 2.64
N LEU A 74 -14.47 -11.84 3.80
CA LEU A 74 -13.59 -11.04 4.65
C LEU A 74 -12.44 -11.89 5.22
N ALA A 75 -12.73 -13.10 5.68
CA ALA A 75 -11.70 -14.04 6.15
C ALA A 75 -10.67 -14.35 5.05
N LYS A 76 -11.14 -14.71 3.84
CA LYS A 76 -10.26 -14.95 2.68
C LYS A 76 -9.42 -13.73 2.29
N SER A 77 -10.02 -12.54 2.34
CA SER A 77 -9.31 -11.27 2.08
C SER A 77 -8.21 -11.04 3.12
N ARG A 78 -8.50 -11.27 4.41
CA ARG A 78 -7.52 -11.14 5.49
C ARG A 78 -6.35 -12.11 5.34
N GLU A 79 -6.63 -13.37 4.99
CA GLU A 79 -5.60 -14.37 4.72
C GLU A 79 -4.72 -13.98 3.54
N CYS A 80 -5.32 -13.51 2.44
CA CYS A 80 -4.60 -13.02 1.26
C CYS A 80 -3.69 -11.83 1.62
N ASN A 81 -4.22 -10.85 2.35
CA ASN A 81 -3.45 -9.67 2.76
C ASN A 81 -2.28 -10.05 3.68
N ALA A 82 -2.50 -10.97 4.63
CA ALA A 82 -1.44 -11.44 5.51
C ALA A 82 -0.32 -12.16 4.72
N TYR A 83 -0.68 -12.94 3.70
CA TYR A 83 0.30 -13.57 2.82
C TYR A 83 1.11 -12.54 2.02
N ILE A 84 0.46 -11.52 1.46
CA ILE A 84 1.14 -10.45 0.70
C ILE A 84 2.13 -9.70 1.58
N GLU A 85 1.72 -9.29 2.78
CA GLU A 85 2.60 -8.59 3.73
C GLU A 85 3.79 -9.46 4.15
N ASN A 86 3.57 -10.76 4.36
CA ASN A 86 4.64 -11.69 4.69
C ASN A 86 5.67 -11.82 3.55
N GLN A 87 5.20 -11.96 2.31
CA GLN A 87 6.09 -12.02 1.14
C GLN A 87 6.89 -10.72 0.96
N LYS A 88 6.25 -9.57 1.20
CA LYS A 88 6.91 -8.27 1.15
C LYS A 88 8.03 -8.17 2.18
N MET A 89 7.80 -8.59 3.43
CA MET A 89 8.84 -8.63 4.47
C MET A 89 10.01 -9.53 4.07
N ILE A 90 9.75 -10.74 3.55
CA ILE A 90 10.81 -11.68 3.14
C ILE A 90 11.68 -11.06 2.05
N LEU A 91 11.06 -10.42 1.05
CA LEU A 91 11.78 -9.73 -0.02
C LEU A 91 12.60 -8.55 0.49
N GLU A 92 12.04 -7.75 1.39
CA GLU A 92 12.73 -6.60 1.99
C GLU A 92 13.93 -7.05 2.83
N GLN A 93 13.77 -8.10 3.64
CA GLN A 93 14.87 -8.69 4.41
C GLN A 93 16.00 -9.20 3.48
N LYS A 94 15.65 -9.98 2.44
CA LYS A 94 16.65 -10.47 1.48
C LYS A 94 17.39 -9.34 0.77
N THR A 95 16.67 -8.29 0.40
CA THR A 95 17.26 -7.11 -0.24
C THR A 95 18.26 -6.44 0.71
N GLN A 96 17.90 -6.32 1.99
CA GLN A 96 18.78 -5.75 3.00
C GLN A 96 20.02 -6.61 3.26
N GLU A 97 19.87 -7.93 3.30
CA GLU A 97 20.98 -8.90 3.41
C GLU A 97 21.94 -8.76 2.22
N GLU A 98 21.43 -8.72 0.98
CA GLU A 98 22.24 -8.58 -0.24
C GLU A 98 23.02 -7.25 -0.26
N VAL A 99 22.37 -6.14 0.12
CA VAL A 99 23.05 -4.84 0.25
C VAL A 99 24.16 -4.90 1.30
N ASN A 100 23.92 -5.56 2.42
CA ASN A 100 24.90 -5.69 3.49
C ASN A 100 26.10 -6.57 3.08
N GLU A 101 25.86 -7.65 2.34
CA GLU A 101 26.92 -8.46 1.73
C GLU A 101 27.76 -7.65 0.75
N LEU A 102 27.12 -6.88 -0.14
CA LEU A 102 27.83 -6.03 -1.10
C LEU A 102 28.71 -4.98 -0.40
N PHE A 103 28.18 -4.36 0.65
CA PHE A 103 28.93 -3.40 1.46
C PHE A 103 30.13 -4.06 2.15
N THR A 104 29.93 -5.24 2.74
CA THR A 104 30.99 -6.01 3.41
C THR A 104 32.08 -6.44 2.43
N ALA A 105 31.69 -6.93 1.25
CA ALA A 105 32.61 -7.29 0.18
C ALA A 105 33.44 -6.08 -0.30
N ALA A 106 32.80 -4.93 -0.51
CA ALA A 106 33.47 -3.70 -0.90
C ALA A 106 34.49 -3.25 0.17
N MET A 107 34.08 -3.22 1.44
CA MET A 107 34.93 -2.84 2.57
C MET A 107 36.12 -3.79 2.76
N GLY A 108 35.87 -5.11 2.68
CA GLY A 108 36.91 -6.14 2.81
C GLY A 108 37.89 -6.19 1.63
N SER A 109 37.48 -5.73 0.44
CA SER A 109 38.36 -5.66 -0.75
C SER A 109 39.38 -4.51 -0.69
N THR A 110 39.18 -3.54 0.20
CA THR A 110 40.17 -2.49 0.44
C THR A 110 41.33 -3.06 1.26
N CYS A 111 42.23 -3.81 0.61
CA CYS A 111 43.60 -3.90 1.10
C CYS A 111 44.08 -2.46 1.30
N ALA A 112 44.26 -2.06 2.56
CA ALA A 112 44.78 -0.75 2.93
C ALA A 112 45.92 -0.39 1.97
N PRO A 113 45.91 0.78 1.32
CA PRO A 113 46.99 1.16 0.44
C PRO A 113 48.25 1.14 1.30
N LYS A 114 49.11 0.12 1.10
CA LYS A 114 50.47 0.14 1.63
C LYS A 114 51.02 1.46 1.13
N LYS A 115 51.26 2.40 2.06
CA LYS A 115 51.86 3.70 1.78
C LYS A 115 53.25 3.47 1.20
N THR A 116 53.30 3.12 -0.08
CA THR A 116 54.51 3.20 -0.87
C THR A 116 54.64 4.68 -1.18
N SER A 117 55.39 5.36 -0.33
CA SER A 117 55.87 6.71 -0.58
C SER A 117 56.80 6.67 -1.80
N MET A 118 56.25 6.52 -3.00
CA MET A 118 56.97 6.76 -4.23
C MET A 118 57.05 8.27 -4.41
N LYS A 119 58.11 8.87 -3.87
CA LYS A 119 58.47 10.25 -4.18
C LYS A 119 58.68 10.33 -5.71
N PRO A 120 58.02 11.25 -6.43
CA PRO A 120 58.25 11.40 -7.85
C PRO A 120 59.72 11.75 -8.09
N ASP A 121 60.38 11.03 -9.00
CA ASP A 121 61.76 11.35 -9.36
C ASP A 121 61.78 12.55 -10.32
N TYR A 122 62.26 13.67 -9.82
CA TYR A 122 62.44 14.91 -10.58
C TYR A 122 63.83 15.02 -11.23
N SER A 123 64.69 14.00 -11.12
CA SER A 123 66.06 13.99 -11.68
C SER A 123 66.09 14.27 -13.19
N LYS A 124 65.05 13.86 -13.92
CA LYS A 124 64.89 14.09 -15.36
C LYS A 124 64.57 15.54 -15.72
N TYR A 125 64.07 16.35 -14.78
CA TYR A 125 63.74 17.75 -15.00
C TYR A 125 64.89 18.64 -14.51
N ARG A 126 65.97 18.76 -15.30
CA ARG A 126 67.00 19.76 -15.03
C ARG A 126 66.48 21.14 -15.43
N ILE A 127 66.08 21.92 -14.43
CA ILE A 127 65.78 23.34 -14.63
C ILE A 127 67.12 24.06 -14.84
N VAL A 128 67.48 24.32 -16.10
CA VAL A 128 68.64 25.16 -16.43
C VAL A 128 68.24 26.61 -16.23
N LYS A 129 68.87 27.30 -15.27
CA LYS A 129 68.74 28.76 -15.15
C LYS A 129 69.37 29.40 -16.39
N ARG A 130 68.56 30.09 -17.21
CA ARG A 130 69.09 31.02 -18.21
C ARG A 130 69.82 32.13 -17.46
N SER A 131 71.12 32.26 -17.70
CA SER A 131 71.90 33.44 -17.34
C SER A 131 71.23 34.64 -18.02
N LYS A 132 70.60 35.50 -17.23
CA LYS A 132 70.18 36.82 -17.71
C LYS A 132 71.46 37.58 -18.03
N SER A 133 71.66 37.91 -19.30
CA SER A 133 72.62 38.94 -19.69
C SER A 133 72.32 40.20 -18.86
N SER A 134 73.31 40.64 -18.12
CA SER A 134 73.24 41.78 -17.20
C SER A 134 73.18 43.07 -18.01
N THR A 135 71.98 43.63 -18.14
CA THR A 135 71.82 45.08 -18.33
C THR A 135 71.28 45.63 -17.02
N SER A 136 72.08 46.49 -16.39
CA SER A 136 71.83 47.08 -15.08
C SER A 136 70.68 48.09 -15.12
N SER A 137 69.70 47.92 -14.24
CA SER A 137 68.97 49.02 -13.61
C SER A 137 68.22 48.49 -12.39
N THR A 138 68.74 48.78 -11.20
CA THR A 138 68.00 48.81 -9.92
C THR A 138 67.39 50.20 -9.75
N PRO A 139 66.43 50.47 -8.83
CA PRO A 139 65.78 49.56 -7.86
C PRO A 139 64.24 49.74 -7.77
N THR A 140 63.54 48.82 -7.09
CA THR A 140 62.68 49.17 -5.93
C THR A 140 62.13 47.92 -5.27
N SER A 141 62.40 47.84 -3.97
CA SER A 141 61.81 46.92 -3.01
C SER A 141 60.33 47.24 -2.78
N SER A 142 59.47 46.22 -2.75
CA SER A 142 58.31 46.22 -1.88
C SER A 142 58.03 44.81 -1.38
N SER A 143 58.08 44.71 -0.06
CA SER A 143 57.65 43.60 0.77
C SER A 143 56.14 43.60 0.91
N SER A 144 55.51 42.45 0.68
CA SER A 144 54.14 42.12 1.13
C SER A 144 53.92 40.64 0.81
N SER A 145 53.32 39.79 1.61
CA SER A 145 52.73 39.91 2.94
C SER A 145 52.40 38.47 3.35
N SER A 146 52.66 38.16 4.61
CA SER A 146 52.19 36.98 5.31
C SER A 146 50.67 36.79 5.13
N SER A 147 50.22 35.57 4.83
CA SER A 147 48.84 35.18 5.12
C SER A 147 48.83 33.77 5.70
N SER A 148 48.41 33.75 6.95
CA SER A 148 48.35 32.70 7.95
C SER A 148 47.42 31.53 7.62
N SER A 149 47.85 30.35 8.05
CA SER A 149 47.03 29.16 8.26
C SER A 149 45.88 29.43 9.25
N PRO A 150 44.68 28.88 9.03
CA PRO A 150 43.71 28.70 10.11
C PRO A 150 43.88 27.31 10.73
N THR A 151 44.18 27.29 12.02
CA THR A 151 44.04 26.13 12.90
C THR A 151 42.98 26.45 13.95
N SER A 152 42.23 25.40 14.34
CA SER A 152 41.36 25.29 15.53
C SER A 152 39.94 25.86 15.34
N GLN A 153 38.86 25.23 15.83
CA GLN A 153 38.68 24.23 16.89
C GLN A 153 37.62 23.19 16.49
#